data_AF-A0A2G7G624-F1
#
_entry.id   AF-A0A2G7G624-F1
#
_cell.length_a   1.000
_cell.length_b   1.000
_cell.length_c   1.000
_cell.angle_alpha   90.00
_cell.angle_beta   90.00
_cell.angle_gamma   90.00
#
_symmetry.space_group_name_H-M   'P 1'
#
loop_
_entity.id
_entity.type
_entity.pdbx_description
1 polymer ?
#
loop_
_entity_poly.entity_id
_entity_poly.type
_entity_poly.pdbx_seq_one_letter_code
_entity_poly.pdbx_strand_id
1 'polypeptide(L)'
;MDPYDSDSSGFEDEDFTETSVLLGYASEELLDDSISHLGGWPTWLDDSTPPPGEFANCKVCNSPMVLLLELHGDLPEHFPDNERRLYIFGCPRKPCNRKPGSIRALRATRKLKSQPAPKKEEKQEPEKEKEEEKKQAEAPKPDLGASLFGATSLTGSVSANQNPFSTSSSSAQASNPFAAPELVGVGA
;
A
#
# COMPACT_ATOMS: atom_id res chain seq x y z
N MET A 1 2.43 -5.64 54.90
CA MET A 1 2.14 -4.61 53.88
C MET A 1 3.27 -3.64 53.99
N ASP A 2 4.30 -3.78 53.17
CA ASP A 2 5.39 -2.82 53.14
C ASP A 2 4.96 -1.59 52.34
N PRO A 3 5.19 -0.37 52.84
CA PRO A 3 4.90 0.85 52.12
C PRO A 3 5.87 1.00 50.95
N TYR A 4 5.34 1.21 49.75
CA TYR A 4 6.10 1.47 48.54
C TYR A 4 6.77 2.85 48.67
N ASP A 5 8.07 2.85 48.91
CA ASP A 5 8.91 4.06 49.01
C ASP A 5 9.34 4.47 47.60
N SER A 6 8.62 5.44 47.03
CA SER A 6 8.86 5.96 45.69
C SER A 6 9.77 7.18 45.75
N ASP A 7 11.01 7.01 46.22
CA ASP A 7 12.03 8.05 46.18
C ASP A 7 12.76 7.99 44.82
N SER A 8 12.22 8.71 43.84
CA SER A 8 12.89 8.97 42.56
C SER A 8 13.92 10.09 42.77
N SER A 9 14.97 9.80 43.53
CA SER A 9 16.11 10.69 43.74
C SER A 9 17.13 10.53 42.61
N GLY A 10 17.39 11.60 41.85
CA GLY A 10 18.61 11.75 41.05
C GLY A 10 18.40 12.11 39.58
N PHE A 11 17.95 13.33 39.29
CA PHE A 11 17.84 13.87 37.93
C PHE A 11 18.88 14.98 37.69
N GLU A 12 20.14 14.78 38.10
CA GLU A 12 21.16 15.83 37.96
C GLU A 12 22.40 15.43 37.15
N ASP A 13 22.65 14.13 36.86
CA ASP A 13 23.90 13.72 36.18
C ASP A 13 23.78 12.47 35.26
N GLU A 14 22.63 12.17 34.65
CA GLU A 14 22.53 11.09 33.65
C GLU A 14 22.73 11.62 32.22
N ASP A 15 23.72 11.07 31.51
CA ASP A 15 23.97 11.31 30.09
C ASP A 15 22.72 10.94 29.26
N PHE A 16 21.93 11.94 28.85
CA PHE A 16 20.77 11.72 28.01
C PHE A 16 21.20 11.10 26.67
N THR A 17 20.72 9.88 26.40
CA THR A 17 20.88 9.29 25.07
C THR A 17 19.88 9.97 24.13
N GLU A 18 20.36 10.80 23.22
CA GLU A 18 19.54 11.38 22.15
C GLU A 18 18.98 10.23 21.30
N THR A 19 17.65 10.09 21.31
CA THR A 19 16.95 9.14 20.44
C THR A 19 16.33 9.91 19.28
N SER A 20 16.30 9.28 18.10
CA SER A 20 15.61 9.84 16.92
C SER A 20 14.08 9.79 17.01
N VAL A 21 13.54 9.46 18.19
CA VAL A 21 12.10 9.32 18.43
C VAL A 21 11.58 10.60 19.07
N LEU A 22 10.82 11.38 18.31
CA LEU A 22 10.09 12.52 18.85
C LEU A 22 8.85 12.01 19.60
N LEU A 23 8.75 12.29 20.89
CA LEU A 23 7.55 12.01 21.69
C LEU A 23 6.60 13.21 21.61
N GLY A 24 5.36 12.95 21.22
CA GLY A 24 4.27 13.92 21.31
C GLY A 24 3.57 13.82 22.66
N TYR A 25 3.30 14.96 23.30
CA TYR A 25 2.50 15.05 24.51
C TYR A 25 1.14 15.68 24.19
N ALA A 26 0.11 15.22 24.89
CA ALA A 26 -1.20 15.87 24.81
C ALA A 26 -1.11 17.26 25.47
N SER A 27 -1.56 18.29 24.75
CA SER A 27 -1.68 19.65 25.25
C SER A 27 -3.16 20.02 25.36
N GLU A 28 -3.51 20.83 26.36
CA GLU A 28 -4.84 21.45 26.46
C GLU A 28 -4.98 22.65 25.51
N GLU A 29 -3.86 23.31 25.20
CA GLU A 29 -3.83 24.43 24.27
C GLU A 29 -3.84 23.92 22.83
N LEU A 30 -4.70 24.52 22.00
CA LEU A 30 -4.71 24.27 20.56
C LEU A 30 -3.43 24.84 19.96
N LEU A 31 -2.54 23.94 19.56
CA LEU A 31 -1.37 24.28 18.76
C LEU A 31 -1.79 24.52 17.30
N ASP A 32 -0.86 24.98 16.47
CA ASP A 32 -1.10 25.25 15.03
C ASP A 32 -1.51 24.00 14.22
N ASP A 33 -1.43 22.79 14.80
CA ASP A 33 -1.95 21.56 14.19
C ASP A 33 -3.43 21.36 14.54
N SER A 34 -4.31 21.80 13.63
CA SER A 34 -5.76 21.66 13.78
C SER A 34 -6.28 20.25 13.46
N ILE A 35 -5.42 19.34 12.98
CA ILE A 35 -5.82 18.00 12.51
C ILE A 35 -5.56 16.96 13.60
N SER A 36 -4.43 17.06 14.31
CA SER A 36 -4.08 16.07 15.33
C SER A 36 -4.86 16.30 16.62
N HIS A 37 -5.72 15.35 16.99
CA HIS A 37 -6.51 15.43 18.22
C HIS A 37 -6.82 14.06 18.83
N LEU A 38 -7.05 14.07 20.15
CA LEU A 38 -7.49 12.90 20.90
C LEU A 38 -9.02 12.86 20.98
N GLY A 39 -9.60 11.73 20.59
CA GLY A 39 -11.06 11.56 20.59
C GLY A 39 -11.77 12.45 19.56
N GLY A 40 -13.05 12.75 19.81
CA GLY A 40 -13.87 13.58 18.93
C GLY A 40 -14.45 12.84 17.72
N TRP A 41 -14.82 13.60 16.69
CA TRP A 41 -15.31 13.09 15.42
C TRP A 41 -14.20 13.15 14.38
N PRO A 42 -14.02 12.10 13.55
CA PRO A 42 -12.94 12.10 12.58
C PRO A 42 -13.20 13.08 11.44
N THR A 43 -12.16 13.78 11.03
CA THR A 43 -12.13 14.56 9.78
C THR A 43 -11.44 13.78 8.68
N TRP A 44 -12.20 13.27 7.72
CA TRP A 44 -11.64 12.41 6.68
C TRP A 44 -10.62 13.14 5.80
N LEU A 45 -9.63 12.38 5.32
CA LEU A 45 -8.58 12.92 4.45
C LEU A 45 -9.16 13.47 3.13
N ASP A 46 -10.23 12.85 2.65
CA ASP A 46 -11.01 13.28 1.51
C ASP A 46 -12.50 13.16 1.85
N ASP A 47 -13.17 14.30 2.00
CA ASP A 47 -14.60 14.37 2.30
C ASP A 47 -15.48 13.76 1.21
N SER A 48 -14.98 13.70 -0.03
CA SER A 48 -15.71 13.12 -1.16
C SER A 48 -15.67 11.60 -1.19
N THR A 49 -14.67 10.99 -0.54
CA THR A 49 -14.49 9.54 -0.49
C THR A 49 -14.18 9.08 0.95
N PRO A 50 -15.15 9.22 1.89
CA PRO A 50 -14.95 8.75 3.24
C PRO A 50 -14.84 7.22 3.28
N PRO A 51 -14.08 6.65 4.24
CA PRO A 51 -13.99 5.21 4.39
C PRO A 51 -15.36 4.59 4.76
N PRO A 52 -15.61 3.33 4.39
CA PRO A 52 -16.84 2.64 4.78
C PRO A 52 -16.98 2.57 6.31
N GLY A 53 -18.19 2.81 6.84
CA GLY A 53 -18.42 2.86 8.29
C GLY A 53 -18.04 1.58 9.05
N GLU A 54 -18.07 0.42 8.39
CA GLU A 54 -17.63 -0.87 8.94
C GLU A 54 -16.14 -0.88 9.34
N PHE A 55 -15.35 0.04 8.81
CA PHE A 55 -13.95 0.20 9.16
C PHE A 55 -13.79 0.65 10.61
N ALA A 56 -14.80 1.32 11.16
CA ALA A 56 -14.91 1.68 12.57
C ALA A 56 -15.70 0.66 13.41
N ASN A 57 -15.98 -0.56 12.91
CA ASN A 57 -16.61 -1.61 13.72
C ASN A 57 -15.58 -2.53 14.41
N CYS A 58 -15.84 -2.87 15.67
CA CYS A 58 -15.02 -3.78 16.46
C CYS A 58 -15.08 -5.21 15.88
N LYS A 59 -13.94 -5.88 15.70
CA LYS A 59 -13.93 -7.26 15.17
C LYS A 59 -14.37 -8.32 16.19
N VAL A 60 -14.52 -7.95 17.46
CA VAL A 60 -14.94 -8.85 18.54
C VAL A 60 -16.47 -8.87 18.70
N CYS A 61 -17.10 -7.70 18.74
CA CYS A 61 -18.55 -7.58 18.98
C CYS A 61 -19.33 -6.93 17.83
N ASN A 62 -18.67 -6.64 16.71
CA ASN A 62 -19.22 -6.01 15.51
C ASN A 62 -19.97 -4.69 15.74
N SER A 63 -19.69 -3.99 16.83
CA SER A 63 -20.33 -2.72 17.15
C SER A 63 -19.43 -1.54 16.81
N PRO A 64 -20.00 -0.34 16.58
CA PRO A 64 -19.23 0.87 16.31
C PRO A 64 -18.22 1.17 17.43
N MET A 65 -17.04 1.62 17.03
CA MET A 65 -15.95 2.03 17.91
C MET A 65 -15.87 3.55 17.97
N VAL A 66 -15.22 4.04 19.02
CA VAL A 66 -14.95 5.48 19.19
C VAL A 66 -13.57 5.81 18.63
N LEU A 67 -13.42 7.01 18.08
CA LEU A 67 -12.10 7.56 17.73
C LEU A 67 -11.31 7.78 19.02
N LEU A 68 -10.04 7.37 19.01
CA LEU A 68 -9.08 7.58 20.10
C LEU A 68 -8.05 8.64 19.73
N LEU A 69 -7.55 8.58 18.50
CA LEU A 69 -6.53 9.50 17.98
C LEU A 69 -6.74 9.71 16.49
N GLU A 70 -6.79 10.97 16.08
CA GLU A 70 -6.51 11.41 14.72
C GLU A 70 -5.14 12.08 14.71
N LEU A 71 -4.26 11.69 13.80
CA LEU A 71 -2.91 12.22 13.71
C LEU A 71 -2.58 12.60 12.28
N HIS A 72 -2.07 13.82 12.12
CA HIS A 72 -1.45 14.27 10.90
C HIS A 72 -0.06 13.65 10.76
N GLY A 73 0.09 12.72 9.82
CA GLY A 73 1.28 11.88 9.65
C GLY A 73 2.13 12.28 8.44
N ASP A 74 2.03 13.55 8.02
CA ASP A 74 2.75 14.09 6.88
C ASP A 74 4.23 14.18 7.17
N LEU A 75 5.04 13.80 6.18
CA LEU A 75 6.49 13.85 6.28
C LEU A 75 7.03 14.51 5.00
N PRO A 76 6.87 15.83 4.86
CA PRO A 76 7.14 16.53 3.60
C PRO A 76 8.60 16.43 3.15
N GLU A 77 9.54 16.30 4.08
CA GLU A 77 10.98 16.13 3.77
C GLU A 77 11.27 14.85 3.00
N HIS A 78 10.54 13.77 3.28
CA HIS A 78 10.76 12.45 2.66
C HIS A 78 9.70 12.15 1.60
N PHE A 79 8.49 12.69 1.75
CA PHE A 79 7.32 12.39 0.95
C PHE A 79 6.52 13.67 0.64
N PRO A 80 7.08 14.62 -0.13
CA PRO A 80 6.48 15.94 -0.36
C PRO A 80 5.11 15.86 -1.06
N ASP A 81 4.90 14.84 -1.89
CA ASP A 81 3.66 14.67 -2.65
C ASP A 81 2.63 13.76 -1.97
N ASN A 82 2.85 13.35 -0.72
CA ASN A 82 1.97 12.41 -0.04
C ASN A 82 1.48 12.95 1.29
N GLU A 83 0.17 13.14 1.38
CA GLU A 83 -0.51 13.40 2.63
C GLU A 83 -0.95 12.08 3.27
N ARG A 84 -0.83 11.98 4.59
CA ARG A 84 -1.11 10.79 5.39
C ARG A 84 -1.83 11.17 6.66
N ARG A 85 -2.94 10.49 6.93
CA ARG A 85 -3.64 10.59 8.22
C ARG A 85 -3.79 9.22 8.85
N LEU A 86 -3.57 9.17 10.16
CA LEU A 86 -3.80 7.98 10.97
C LEU A 86 -5.02 8.21 11.86
N TYR A 87 -5.95 7.26 11.81
CA TYR A 87 -7.14 7.25 12.67
C TYR A 87 -7.10 5.97 13.50
N ILE A 88 -7.10 6.09 14.82
CA ILE A 88 -7.11 4.96 15.73
C ILE A 88 -8.48 4.90 16.40
N PHE A 89 -9.13 3.74 16.31
CA PHE A 89 -10.44 3.47 16.89
C PHE A 89 -10.35 2.39 17.97
N GLY A 90 -11.16 2.54 19.01
CA GLY A 90 -11.23 1.61 20.13
C GLY A 90 -12.67 1.23 20.49
N CYS A 91 -12.88 -0.05 20.79
CA CYS A 91 -14.16 -0.52 21.31
C CYS A 91 -14.28 -0.15 22.80
N PRO A 92 -15.31 0.62 23.23
CA PRO A 92 -15.46 1.01 24.62
C PRO A 92 -16.00 -0.13 25.52
N ARG A 93 -16.41 -1.26 24.93
CA ARG A 93 -17.00 -2.37 25.68
C ARG A 93 -15.94 -3.16 26.43
N LYS A 94 -16.04 -3.18 27.76
CA LYS A 94 -15.23 -3.99 28.69
C LYS A 94 -14.92 -5.43 28.21
N PRO A 95 -15.89 -6.24 27.72
CA PRO A 95 -15.60 -7.60 27.27
C PRO A 95 -14.72 -7.67 26.02
N CYS A 96 -14.55 -6.57 25.27
CA CYS A 96 -13.69 -6.51 24.10
C CYS A 96 -12.25 -6.07 24.45
N ASN A 97 -12.03 -5.44 25.62
CA ASN A 97 -10.72 -4.91 25.99
C ASN A 97 -9.63 -5.98 25.91
N ARG A 98 -8.45 -5.58 25.41
CA ARG A 98 -7.25 -6.43 25.22
C ARG A 98 -7.43 -7.61 24.25
N LYS A 99 -8.58 -7.73 23.57
CA LYS A 99 -8.76 -8.74 22.53
C LYS A 99 -8.29 -8.21 21.18
N PRO A 100 -7.68 -9.04 20.33
CA PRO A 100 -7.28 -8.63 18.99
C PRO A 100 -8.50 -8.14 18.19
N GLY A 101 -8.38 -6.97 17.57
CA GLY A 101 -9.46 -6.34 16.82
C GLY A 101 -10.45 -5.51 17.66
N SER A 102 -10.19 -5.33 18.96
CA SER A 102 -10.85 -4.32 19.79
C SER A 102 -10.30 -2.91 19.59
N ILE A 103 -9.08 -2.80 19.05
CA ILE A 103 -8.45 -1.58 18.56
C ILE A 103 -8.21 -1.78 17.06
N ARG A 104 -8.49 -0.78 16.24
CA ARG A 104 -8.17 -0.78 14.81
C ARG A 104 -7.60 0.56 14.42
N ALA A 105 -6.66 0.55 13.48
CA ALA A 105 -6.13 1.75 12.88
C ALA A 105 -6.50 1.80 11.39
N LEU A 106 -6.84 2.99 10.90
CA LEU A 106 -7.00 3.29 9.49
C LEU A 106 -5.88 4.24 9.08
N ARG A 107 -5.20 3.92 7.99
CA ARG A 107 -4.20 4.77 7.37
C ARG A 107 -4.78 5.30 6.06
N ALA A 108 -5.11 6.58 6.02
CA ALA A 108 -5.50 7.26 4.80
C ALA A 108 -4.25 7.87 4.14
N THR A 109 -4.17 7.77 2.81
CA THR A 109 -3.07 8.32 2.03
C THR A 109 -3.62 8.99 0.79
N ARG A 110 -3.18 10.22 0.50
CA ARG A 110 -3.57 10.99 -0.68
C ARG A 110 -2.31 11.47 -1.38
N LYS A 111 -2.23 11.24 -2.70
CA LYS A 111 -1.19 11.84 -3.52
C LYS A 111 -1.64 13.22 -3.96
N LEU A 112 -0.87 14.23 -3.59
CA LEU A 112 -1.02 15.57 -4.13
C LEU A 112 -0.47 15.54 -5.56
N LYS A 113 -1.22 16.11 -6.51
CA LYS A 113 -0.68 16.39 -7.84
C LYS A 113 0.25 17.58 -7.69
N SER A 114 1.54 17.37 -7.51
CA SER A 114 2.50 18.45 -7.64
C SER A 114 2.46 18.96 -9.09
N GLN A 115 2.31 20.27 -9.25
CA GLN A 115 2.86 20.95 -10.42
C GLN A 115 4.34 20.52 -10.50
N PRO A 116 4.85 20.13 -11.68
CA PRO A 116 6.23 19.68 -11.79
C PRO A 116 7.14 20.69 -11.11
N ALA A 117 7.99 20.22 -10.20
CA ALA A 117 8.99 21.04 -9.55
C ALA A 117 9.68 21.92 -10.61
N PRO A 118 9.94 23.22 -10.36
CA PRO A 118 10.74 24.00 -11.29
C PRO A 118 12.03 23.21 -11.49
N LYS A 119 12.27 22.77 -12.73
CA LYS A 119 13.53 22.14 -13.10
C LYS A 119 14.60 23.06 -12.53
N LYS A 120 15.44 22.53 -11.63
CA LYS A 120 16.67 23.22 -11.27
C LYS A 120 17.34 23.52 -12.60
N GLU A 121 17.37 24.78 -12.99
CA GLU A 121 18.13 25.25 -14.13
C GLU A 121 19.58 24.97 -13.77
N GLU A 122 20.07 23.79 -14.18
CA GLU A 122 21.49 23.61 -14.41
C GLU A 122 21.89 24.77 -15.34
N LYS A 123 22.76 25.64 -14.84
CA LYS A 123 23.42 26.68 -15.63
C LYS A 123 24.00 26.01 -16.89
N GLN A 124 23.29 26.12 -18.00
CA GLN A 124 23.79 25.76 -19.31
C GLN A 124 24.73 26.88 -19.73
N GLU A 125 26.03 26.60 -19.70
CA GLU A 125 27.01 27.35 -20.46
C GLU A 125 26.72 27.18 -21.98
N PRO A 126 26.94 28.21 -22.80
CA PRO A 126 26.52 28.21 -24.19
C PRO A 126 27.53 27.46 -25.08
N GLU A 127 27.29 26.18 -25.37
CA GLU A 127 27.87 25.52 -26.55
C GLU A 127 26.99 25.84 -27.78
N LYS A 128 27.23 27.00 -28.37
CA LYS A 128 26.96 27.22 -29.80
C LYS A 128 28.07 26.51 -30.59
N GLU A 129 27.64 25.68 -31.55
CA GLU A 129 28.38 25.12 -32.71
C GLU A 129 28.38 23.58 -32.75
N LYS A 130 27.22 23.01 -33.13
CA LYS A 130 27.11 21.86 -34.06
C LYS A 130 25.65 21.56 -34.38
N GLU A 131 24.98 22.53 -34.96
CA GLU A 131 23.90 22.25 -35.89
C GLU A 131 24.54 22.10 -37.28
N GLU A 132 24.01 21.20 -38.11
CA GLU A 132 24.45 20.87 -39.49
C GLU A 132 25.47 19.73 -39.70
N GLU A 133 25.17 18.50 -39.24
CA GLU A 133 25.38 17.26 -40.03
C GLU A 133 24.89 15.99 -39.30
N LYS A 134 23.57 15.68 -39.40
CA LYS A 134 23.02 14.32 -39.55
C LYS A 134 21.50 14.32 -39.58
N LYS A 135 20.96 14.97 -40.62
CA LYS A 135 19.61 14.72 -41.09
C LYS A 135 19.71 13.68 -42.21
N GLN A 136 19.85 12.40 -41.86
CA GLN A 136 19.63 11.25 -42.76
C GLN A 136 19.68 9.91 -42.00
N ALA A 137 18.73 9.03 -42.36
CA ALA A 137 18.55 7.63 -41.95
C ALA A 137 17.78 7.36 -40.65
N GLU A 138 16.46 7.60 -40.69
CA GLU A 138 15.48 6.92 -39.85
C GLU A 138 15.27 5.49 -40.38
N ALA A 139 15.92 4.50 -39.75
CA ALA A 139 15.59 3.09 -39.93
C ALA A 139 14.60 2.69 -38.82
N PRO A 140 13.53 1.93 -39.13
CA PRO A 140 12.53 1.57 -38.15
C PRO A 140 13.13 0.63 -37.10
N LYS A 141 12.91 0.95 -35.82
CA LYS A 141 13.32 0.11 -34.68
C LYS A 141 12.61 -1.24 -34.79
N PRO A 142 13.30 -2.39 -34.64
CA PRO A 142 12.64 -3.68 -34.61
C PRO A 142 11.73 -3.77 -33.38
N ASP A 143 10.47 -4.13 -33.62
CA ASP A 143 9.46 -4.31 -32.57
C ASP A 143 9.77 -5.58 -31.77
N LEU A 144 10.46 -5.40 -30.66
CA LEU A 144 10.82 -6.47 -29.73
C LEU A 144 9.58 -7.24 -29.24
N GLY A 145 8.41 -6.60 -29.17
CA GLY A 145 7.17 -7.25 -28.78
C GLY A 145 6.71 -8.32 -29.79
N ALA A 146 6.87 -8.04 -31.08
CA ALA A 146 6.50 -8.96 -32.15
C ALA A 146 7.46 -10.17 -32.24
N SER A 147 8.75 -9.98 -31.96
CA SER A 147 9.73 -11.07 -31.86
C SER A 147 9.59 -11.91 -30.59
N LEU A 148 9.11 -11.34 -29.48
CA LEU A 148 8.92 -12.08 -28.23
C LEU A 148 7.59 -12.84 -28.17
N PHE A 149 6.53 -12.29 -28.76
CA PHE A 149 5.16 -12.82 -28.62
C PHE A 149 4.57 -13.36 -29.92
N GLY A 150 5.36 -13.47 -30.99
CA GLY A 150 5.02 -14.25 -32.18
C GLY A 150 3.80 -13.73 -32.96
N ALA A 151 3.53 -12.43 -32.93
CA ALA A 151 2.44 -11.83 -33.68
C ALA A 151 2.91 -11.38 -35.07
N THR A 152 3.03 -12.32 -36.01
CA THR A 152 3.26 -12.01 -37.43
C THR A 152 2.04 -11.33 -38.01
N SER A 153 2.24 -10.14 -38.59
CA SER A 153 1.23 -9.40 -39.34
C SER A 153 0.62 -10.25 -40.47
N LEU A 154 -0.71 -10.28 -40.49
CA LEU A 154 -1.55 -11.09 -41.35
C LEU A 154 -1.59 -10.51 -42.78
N THR A 155 -0.67 -10.93 -43.65
CA THR A 155 -0.87 -10.86 -45.11
C THR A 155 -0.32 -12.12 -45.78
N GLY A 156 -1.19 -12.94 -46.37
CA GLY A 156 -0.81 -13.91 -47.41
C GLY A 156 -0.95 -15.39 -47.04
N SER A 157 -2.11 -15.94 -47.42
CA SER A 157 -2.45 -17.37 -47.64
C SER A 157 -1.27 -18.33 -47.87
N VAL A 158 -1.15 -19.36 -47.01
CA VAL A 158 -1.06 -20.78 -47.42
C VAL A 158 -1.59 -21.69 -46.30
N SER A 159 -2.39 -22.67 -46.70
CA SER A 159 -3.08 -23.67 -45.90
C SER A 159 -2.19 -24.55 -45.03
N ALA A 160 -2.72 -24.91 -43.86
CA ALA A 160 -2.73 -26.23 -43.21
C ALA A 160 -2.37 -26.19 -41.72
N ASN A 161 -3.43 -25.99 -40.92
CA ASN A 161 -3.72 -26.76 -39.71
C ASN A 161 -2.60 -26.93 -38.65
N GLN A 162 -2.46 -25.95 -37.74
CA GLN A 162 -2.00 -26.24 -36.37
C GLN A 162 -2.73 -25.33 -35.38
N ASN A 163 -3.87 -25.79 -34.88
CA ASN A 163 -4.52 -25.22 -33.71
C ASN A 163 -4.11 -26.08 -32.50
N PRO A 164 -3.37 -25.55 -31.51
CA PRO A 164 -2.80 -26.34 -30.42
C PRO A 164 -3.81 -26.72 -29.32
N PHE A 165 -5.11 -26.46 -29.53
CA PHE A 165 -6.20 -26.77 -28.59
C PHE A 165 -7.29 -27.68 -29.18
N SER A 166 -7.08 -28.24 -30.37
CA SER A 166 -8.06 -29.14 -30.99
C SER A 166 -7.75 -30.60 -30.64
N THR A 167 -8.32 -31.12 -29.56
CA THR A 167 -8.33 -32.55 -29.25
C THR A 167 -9.31 -33.28 -30.16
N SER A 168 -8.83 -33.87 -31.25
CA SER A 168 -9.55 -34.92 -31.98
C SER A 168 -9.07 -36.29 -31.51
N SER A 169 -10.02 -37.04 -30.97
CA SER A 169 -10.03 -38.45 -30.61
C SER A 169 -9.16 -39.40 -31.46
N SER A 170 -8.26 -40.15 -30.80
CA SER A 170 -8.03 -41.58 -31.05
C SER A 170 -7.00 -42.17 -30.06
N SER A 171 -7.49 -43.10 -29.23
CA SER A 171 -6.81 -44.31 -28.72
C SER A 171 -5.30 -44.25 -28.41
N ALA A 172 -4.97 -44.10 -27.12
CA ALA A 172 -3.86 -44.81 -26.47
C ALA A 172 -4.03 -44.69 -24.95
N GLN A 173 -3.84 -45.80 -24.25
CA GLN A 173 -3.99 -45.96 -22.81
C GLN A 173 -3.20 -44.89 -22.02
N ALA A 174 -3.91 -44.11 -21.20
CA ALA A 174 -3.32 -43.26 -20.18
C ALA A 174 -3.64 -43.85 -18.80
N SER A 175 -2.68 -44.57 -18.23
CA SER A 175 -2.68 -44.94 -16.82
C SER A 175 -2.35 -43.69 -16.00
N ASN A 176 -3.36 -43.09 -15.35
CA ASN A 176 -3.17 -41.94 -14.46
C ASN A 176 -2.83 -42.38 -13.03
N PRO A 177 -1.75 -41.88 -12.42
CA PRO A 177 -1.24 -42.31 -11.12
C PRO A 177 -1.94 -41.67 -9.89
N PHE A 178 -3.11 -41.03 -10.09
CA PHE A 178 -3.89 -40.37 -9.02
C PHE A 178 -5.36 -40.85 -8.95
N ALA A 179 -5.70 -41.95 -9.63
CA ALA A 179 -7.03 -42.55 -9.49
C ALA A 179 -7.10 -43.42 -8.22
N ALA A 180 -8.10 -43.18 -7.37
CA ALA A 180 -8.40 -44.00 -6.20
C ALA A 180 -8.91 -45.39 -6.62
N PRO A 181 -8.66 -46.46 -5.84
CA PRO A 181 -9.14 -47.79 -6.18
C PRO A 181 -10.67 -47.88 -6.01
N GLU A 182 -11.36 -48.22 -7.10
CA GLU A 182 -12.78 -48.60 -7.05
C GLU A 182 -12.94 -49.92 -6.29
N LEU A 183 -13.81 -49.89 -5.28
CA LEU A 183 -14.29 -51.04 -4.53
C LEU A 183 -15.14 -51.93 -5.43
N VAL A 184 -14.63 -53.11 -5.78
CA VAL A 184 -15.44 -54.17 -6.40
C VAL A 184 -16.08 -55.00 -5.30
N GLY A 185 -17.39 -54.84 -5.14
CA GLY A 185 -18.24 -55.72 -4.34
C GLY A 185 -19.01 -56.71 -5.23
N VAL A 186 -18.87 -58.00 -4.87
CA VAL A 186 -19.85 -59.10 -4.97
C VAL A 186 -20.24 -59.62 -6.36
N GLY A 187 -19.95 -60.91 -6.59
CA GLY A 187 -20.66 -61.72 -7.57
C GLY A 187 -20.10 -63.14 -7.76
N ALA A 188 -20.82 -64.13 -7.20
CA ALA A 188 -20.74 -65.59 -7.36
C ALA A 188 -19.63 -66.36 -6.61
#